data_AF-C8RYA0-F1
#
_entry.id   AF-C8RYA0-F1
#
_cell.length_a   1.000
_cell.length_b   1.000
_cell.length_c   1.000
_cell.angle_alpha   90.00
_cell.angle_beta   90.00
_cell.angle_gamma   90.00
#
_symmetry.space_group_name_H-M   'P 1'
#
loop_
_entity.id
_entity.type
_entity.pdbx_description
1 polymer ?
#
loop_
_entity_poly.entity_id
_entity_poly.type
_entity_poly.pdbx_seq_one_letter_code
_entity_poly.pdbx_strand_id
1 'polypeptide(L)' 'MAGSIIITGAGSGIGRVTARAFLAAGWQVGL' A
#
# COMPACT_ATOMS: atom_id res chain seq x y z
N MET A 1 12.20 4.75 -10.01
CA MET A 1 10.88 5.43 -10.04
C MET A 1 9.87 4.41 -9.52
N ALA A 2 9.22 4.68 -8.38
CA ALA A 2 8.21 3.77 -7.84
C ALA A 2 6.87 3.98 -8.55
N GLY A 3 6.09 2.92 -8.71
CA GLY A 3 4.81 2.94 -9.42
C GLY A 3 3.62 3.36 -8.53
N SER A 4 2.42 3.23 -9.09
CA SER A 4 1.16 3.32 -8.36
C SER A 4 0.52 1.94 -8.19
N ILE A 5 -0.19 1.75 -7.08
CA ILE A 5 -0.90 0.50 -6.76
C ILE A 5 -2.21 0.80 -6.02
N ILE A 6 -3.24 -0.01 -6.25
CA ILE A 6 -4.48 0.01 -5.45
C ILE A 6 -4.46 -1.19 -4.52
N ILE A 7 -4.66 -0.96 -3.22
CA ILE A 7 -4.70 -2.00 -2.18
C ILE A 7 -6.06 -1.96 -1.49
N THR A 8 -6.92 -2.90 -1.85
CA THR A 8 -8.22 -3.08 -1.20
C THR A 8 -8.08 -3.78 0.15
N GLY A 9 -9.04 -3.57 1.05
CA GLY A 9 -8.99 -4.19 2.38
C GLY A 9 -7.86 -3.67 3.27
N ALA A 10 -7.29 -2.49 2.97
CA ALA A 10 -6.20 -1.87 3.74
C ALA A 10 -6.61 -1.37 5.14
N GLY A 11 -7.88 -1.54 5.52
CA GLY A 11 -8.40 -1.14 6.82
C GLY A 11 -7.82 -1.94 7.99
N SER A 12 -7.41 -3.19 7.80
CA SER A 12 -6.89 -4.04 8.88
C SER A 12 -5.96 -5.16 8.36
N GLY A 13 -5.35 -5.91 9.29
CA GLY A 13 -4.60 -7.13 9.00
C GLY A 13 -3.53 -6.97 7.91
N ILE A 14 -3.52 -7.92 6.98
CA ILE A 14 -2.54 -8.01 5.90
C ILE A 14 -2.61 -6.79 4.98
N GLY A 15 -3.81 -6.35 4.59
CA GLY A 15 -3.98 -5.19 3.71
C GLY A 15 -3.30 -3.93 4.26
N ARG A 16 -3.42 -3.69 5.58
CA ARG A 16 -2.78 -2.54 6.24
C ARG A 16 -1.26 -2.61 6.21
N VAL A 17 -0.67 -3.77 6.53
CA VAL A 17 0.80 -3.91 6.55
C VAL A 17 1.39 -3.91 5.14
N THR A 18 0.66 -4.45 4.15
CA THR A 18 1.03 -4.36 2.74
C THR A 18 1.03 -2.91 2.24
N ALA A 19 -0.03 -2.14 2.53
CA ALA A 19 -0.08 -0.72 2.16
C ALA A 19 1.07 0.08 2.77
N ARG A 20 1.40 -0.18 4.04
CA ARG A 20 2.55 0.46 4.72
C ARG A 20 3.89 0.08 4.08
N ALA A 21 4.06 -1.17 3.67
CA ALA A 21 5.30 -1.62 3.02
C ALA A 21 5.51 -0.90 1.67
N PHE A 22 4.45 -0.76 0.85
CA PHE A 22 4.54 -0.05 -0.42
C PHE A 22 4.78 1.45 -0.25
N LEU A 23 4.11 2.08 0.73
CA LEU A 23 4.38 3.48 1.08
C LEU A 23 5.84 3.68 1.52
N ALA A 24 6.38 2.78 2.35
CA ALA A 24 7.78 2.84 2.79
C ALA A 24 8.78 2.64 1.63
N ALA A 25 8.39 1.88 0.61
CA ALA A 25 9.15 1.72 -0.62
C ALA A 25 8.98 2.89 -1.62
N GLY A 26 8.24 3.94 -1.25
CA GLY A 26 8.04 5.15 -2.05
C GLY A 26 6.97 5.06 -3.12
N TRP A 27 6.08 4.06 -3.06
CA TRP A 27 4.97 3.92 -4.01
C TRP A 27 3.82 4.84 -3.68
N GLN A 28 3.05 5.21 -4.71
CA GLN A 28 1.76 5.86 -4.53
C GLN A 28 0.67 4.80 -4.32
N VAL A 29 0.07 4.77 -3.14
CA VAL A 29 -0.93 3.76 -2.76
C VAL A 29 -2.33 4.37 -2.73
N GLY A 30 -3.25 3.82 -3.54
CA GLY A 30 -4.69 4.03 -3.43
C GLY A 30 -5.32 3.01 -2.48
N LEU A 31 -6.28 3.47 -1.65
CA LEU A 31 -6.98 2.66 -0.64
C LEU A 31 -8.41 2.34 -1.08
#